data_AF-A0A354AWT2-F1
#
_entry.id   AF-A0A354AWT2-F1
#
_cell.length_a   1.000
_cell.length_b   1.000
_cell.length_c   1.000
_cell.angle_alpha   90.00
_cell.angle_beta   90.00
_cell.angle_gamma   90.00
#
_symmetry.space_group_name_H-M   'P 1'
#
loop_
_entity.id
_entity.type
_entity.pdbx_description
1 polymer ?
#
loop_
_entity_poly.entity_id
_entity_poly.type
_entity_poly.pdbx_seq_one_letter_code
_entity_poly.pdbx_strand_id
1 'polypeptide(L)'
;MFRNLLIADSGKGHVEEMVRMLRDIPTVRQARINLLHVVSEQVGENFQEHWQKSAGLVAEAVSRLGLDPSEVNTIIRQGDAKQTVLKV
;
A
#
# COMPACT_ATOMS: atom_id res chain seq x y z
N MET A 1 10.67 6.15 -19.02
CA MET A 1 10.54 4.73 -18.62
C MET A 1 10.07 4.68 -17.18
N PHE A 2 8.76 4.56 -16.95
CA PHE A 2 8.15 4.51 -15.62
C PHE A 2 7.52 3.12 -15.48
N ARG A 3 8.02 2.30 -14.55
CA ARG A 3 7.72 0.86 -14.49
C ARG A 3 7.07 0.41 -13.20
N ASN A 4 7.37 1.09 -12.10
CA ASN A 4 6.88 0.74 -10.78
C ASN A 4 6.34 1.98 -10.11
N LEU A 5 5.16 1.86 -9.50
CA LEU A 5 4.56 2.86 -8.64
C LEU A 5 4.47 2.28 -7.23
N LEU A 6 5.08 2.94 -6.25
CA LEU A 6 4.92 2.60 -4.83
C LEU A 6 3.86 3.51 -4.22
N ILE A 7 2.80 2.92 -3.68
CA ILE A 7 1.73 3.59 -2.96
C ILE A 7 1.86 3.20 -1.49
N ALA A 8 2.28 4.14 -0.64
CA ALA A 8 2.31 3.92 0.80
C ALA A 8 0.96 4.37 1.40
N ASP A 9 0.09 3.40 1.71
CA ASP A 9 -1.23 3.68 2.28
C ASP A 9 -1.22 3.56 3.82
N SER A 10 -1.65 4.65 4.46
CA SER A 10 -1.84 4.71 5.92
C SER A 10 -3.23 4.25 6.36
N GLY A 11 -4.12 3.91 5.42
CA GLY A 11 -5.49 3.45 5.68
C GLY A 11 -6.46 4.59 6.01
N LYS A 12 -6.10 5.85 5.72
CA LYS A 12 -6.85 7.06 6.15
C LYS A 12 -7.81 7.66 5.10
N GLY A 13 -8.11 7.00 3.98
CA GLY A 13 -9.04 7.57 2.98
C GLY A 13 -8.40 8.47 1.91
N HIS A 14 -7.30 9.15 2.21
CA HIS A 14 -6.80 10.22 1.33
C HIS A 14 -6.08 9.76 0.05
N VAL A 15 -5.78 8.47 -0.08
CA VAL A 15 -4.95 7.94 -1.18
C VAL A 15 -5.76 7.70 -2.46
N GLU A 16 -7.08 7.54 -2.36
CA GLU A 16 -7.96 7.17 -3.48
C GLU A 16 -7.91 8.17 -4.63
N GLU A 17 -8.13 9.45 -4.33
CA GLU A 17 -8.17 10.49 -5.36
C GLU A 17 -6.81 10.62 -6.06
N MET A 18 -5.72 10.55 -5.29
CA MET A 18 -4.36 10.56 -5.86
C MET A 18 -4.13 9.39 -6.81
N VAL A 19 -4.52 8.17 -6.42
CA VAL A 19 -4.35 6.98 -7.26
C VAL A 19 -5.18 7.07 -8.53
N ARG A 20 -6.42 7.58 -8.43
CA ARG A 20 -7.28 7.82 -9.59
C ARG A 20 -6.63 8.79 -10.58
N MET A 21 -6.20 9.96 -10.09
CA MET A 21 -5.52 10.96 -10.93
C MET A 21 -4.24 10.42 -11.57
N LEU A 22 -3.43 9.67 -10.82
CA LEU A 22 -2.22 9.03 -11.33
C LEU A 22 -2.54 8.02 -12.45
N ARG A 23 -3.62 7.25 -12.32
CA ARG A 23 -4.04 6.28 -13.35
C ARG A 23 -4.58 6.94 -14.62
N ASP A 24 -4.89 8.23 -14.62
CA ASP A 24 -5.24 8.98 -15.84
C ASP A 24 -4.02 9.25 -16.73
N ILE A 25 -2.82 9.21 -16.15
CA ILE A 25 -1.55 9.37 -16.87
C ILE A 25 -1.18 8.02 -17.54
N PRO A 26 -1.08 7.94 -18.88
CA PRO A 26 -0.89 6.67 -19.59
C PRO A 26 0.36 5.89 -19.15
N THR A 27 1.47 6.59 -18.90
CA THR A 27 2.73 5.96 -18.46
C THR A 27 2.66 5.43 -17.03
N VAL A 28 1.80 5.99 -16.18
CA VAL A 28 1.60 5.53 -14.80
C VAL A 28 0.60 4.38 -14.75
N ARG A 29 -0.42 4.40 -15.62
CA ARG A 29 -1.38 3.29 -15.78
C ARG A 29 -0.70 1.97 -16.14
N GLN A 30 0.40 2.02 -16.88
CA GLN A 30 1.17 0.84 -17.30
C GLN A 30 2.20 0.38 -16.25
N ALA A 31 2.38 1.13 -15.16
CA ALA A 31 3.33 0.77 -14.13
C ALA A 31 2.75 -0.30 -13.20
N ARG A 32 3.60 -1.23 -12.77
CA ARG A 32 3.28 -2.20 -11.74
C ARG A 32 3.06 -1.47 -10.41
N ILE A 33 1.93 -1.74 -9.76
CA ILE A 33 1.58 -1.11 -8.49
C ILE A 33 2.12 -1.95 -7.34
N ASN A 34 2.81 -1.28 -6.41
CA ASN A 34 3.25 -1.83 -5.14
C ASN A 34 2.51 -1.08 -4.03
N LEU A 35 1.64 -1.76 -3.30
CA LEU A 35 0.88 -1.18 -2.21
C LEU A 35 1.54 -1.55 -0.88
N LEU A 36 2.12 -0.55 -0.22
CA LEU A 36 2.81 -0.70 1.05
C LEU A 36 1.90 -0.24 2.20
N HIS A 37 1.73 -1.13 3.18
CA HIS A 37 1.19 -0.79 4.49
C HIS A 37 2.27 -0.99 5.56
N VAL A 38 2.47 0.03 6.39
CA VAL A 38 3.44 -0.03 7.50
C VAL A 38 2.70 -0.08 8.82
N VAL A 39 2.88 -1.19 9.53
CA VAL A 39 2.40 -1.41 10.90
C VAL A 39 3.37 -0.74 11.86
N SER A 40 2.88 0.17 12.69
CA SER A 40 3.68 0.79 13.75
C SER A 40 4.16 -0.27 14.75
N GLU A 41 5.43 -0.21 15.16
CA GLU A 41 5.92 -0.99 16.31
C GLU A 41 5.23 -0.48 17.58
N GLN A 42 4.22 -1.20 18.06
CA GLN A 42 3.64 -0.98 19.39
C GLN A 42 4.31 -1.94 20.37
N VAL A 43 4.74 -1.42 21.51
CA VAL A 43 5.40 -2.18 22.56
C VAL A 43 4.37 -3.13 23.20
N GLY A 44 4.58 -4.44 23.05
CA GLY A 44 3.80 -5.48 23.74
C GLY A 44 2.72 -6.18 22.92
N GLU A 45 2.52 -5.83 21.65
CA GLU A 45 1.52 -6.49 20.79
C GLU A 45 2.13 -7.61 19.92
N ASN A 46 1.36 -8.68 19.72
CA ASN A 46 1.79 -9.82 18.91
C ASN A 46 1.80 -9.43 17.42
N PHE A 47 2.99 -9.43 16.81
CA PHE A 47 3.17 -9.11 15.38
C PHE A 47 2.26 -9.95 14.47
N GLN A 48 1.97 -11.20 14.83
CA GLN A 48 1.16 -12.10 14.00
C GLN A 48 -0.33 -11.70 13.95
N GLU A 49 -0.88 -11.17 15.04
CA GLU A 49 -2.26 -10.67 15.09
C GLU A 49 -2.39 -9.37 14.27
N HIS A 50 -1.40 -8.48 14.39
CA HIS A 50 -1.32 -7.29 13.57
C HIS A 50 -1.18 -7.60 12.10
N TRP A 51 -0.42 -8.64 11.75
CA TRP A 51 -0.23 -9.04 10.36
C TRP A 51 -1.56 -9.47 9.72
N GLN A 52 -2.36 -10.30 10.40
CA GLN A 52 -3.67 -10.71 9.89
C GLN A 52 -4.63 -9.52 9.72
N LYS A 53 -4.68 -8.62 10.71
CA LYS A 53 -5.48 -7.40 10.62
C LYS A 53 -5.03 -6.51 9.46
N SER A 54 -3.71 -6.39 9.27
CA SER A 54 -3.11 -5.60 8.18
C SER A 54 -3.38 -6.21 6.81
N ALA A 55 -3.39 -7.53 6.68
CA ALA A 55 -3.77 -8.20 5.45
C ALA A 55 -5.22 -7.87 5.05
N GLY A 56 -6.14 -7.83 6.03
CA GLY A 56 -7.52 -7.38 5.82
C GLY A 56 -7.60 -5.92 5.35
N LEU A 57 -6.90 -5.01 6.02
CA LEU A 57 -6.86 -3.59 5.65
C LEU A 57 -6.29 -3.35 4.24
N VAL A 58 -5.27 -4.12 3.86
CA VAL A 58 -4.67 -4.03 2.53
C VAL A 58 -5.63 -4.55 1.46
N ALA A 59 -6.33 -5.66 1.71
CA ALA A 59 -7.36 -6.15 0.80
C ALA A 59 -8.50 -5.15 0.61
N GLU A 60 -8.95 -4.53 1.70
CA GLU A 60 -9.94 -3.45 1.66
C GLU A 60 -9.41 -2.24 0.87
N ALA A 61 -8.15 -1.85 1.08
CA ALA A 61 -7.52 -0.76 0.34
C ALA A 61 -7.44 -1.07 -1.17
N VAL A 62 -7.06 -2.27 -1.58
CA VAL A 62 -7.04 -2.67 -3.00
C VAL A 62 -8.43 -2.51 -3.64
N SER A 63 -9.48 -2.99 -2.95
CA SER A 63 -10.87 -2.88 -3.40
C SER A 63 -11.31 -1.41 -3.52
N ARG A 64 -11.07 -0.63 -2.46
CA ARG A 64 -11.43 0.79 -2.37
C ARG A 64 -10.71 1.67 -3.39
N LEU A 65 -9.46 1.34 -3.72
CA LEU A 65 -8.67 2.00 -4.76
C LEU A 65 -9.06 1.58 -6.19
N GLY A 66 -10.00 0.63 -6.35
CA GLY A 66 -10.41 0.10 -7.66
C GLY A 66 -9.26 -0.55 -8.42
N LEU A 67 -8.34 -1.19 -7.69
CA LEU A 67 -7.18 -1.87 -8.25
C LEU A 67 -7.49 -3.34 -8.45
N ASP A 68 -6.93 -3.92 -9.51
CA ASP A 68 -7.02 -5.36 -9.75
C ASP A 68 -6.04 -6.08 -8.79
N PRO A 69 -6.52 -6.97 -7.89
CA PRO A 69 -5.65 -7.70 -6.98
C PRO A 69 -4.57 -8.55 -7.67
N SER A 70 -4.76 -8.94 -8.92
CA SER A 70 -3.78 -9.71 -9.70
C SER A 70 -2.63 -8.85 -10.26
N GLU A 71 -2.84 -7.54 -10.37
CA GLU A 71 -1.89 -6.57 -10.91
C GLU A 71 -1.18 -5.75 -9.81
N VAL A 72 -1.55 -5.96 -8.54
CA VAL A 72 -0.99 -5.27 -7.38
C VAL A 72 -0.09 -6.20 -6.57
N ASN A 73 1.11 -5.75 -6.27
CA ASN A 73 1.97 -6.37 -5.27
C ASN A 73 1.72 -5.73 -3.90
N THR A 74 1.20 -6.50 -2.94
CA THR A 74 0.92 -6.01 -1.59
C THR A 74 2.11 -6.26 -0.67
N ILE A 75 2.50 -5.24 0.10
CA ILE A 75 3.67 -5.28 0.98
C ILE A 75 3.24 -4.83 2.37
N ILE A 76 3.47 -5.68 3.36
CA ILE A 76 3.27 -5.36 4.77
C ILE A 76 4.64 -5.32 5.45
N ARG A 77 4.92 -4.24 6.17
CA ARG A 77 6.15 -4.07 6.95
C ARG A 77 5.84 -3.55 8.34
N GLN A 78 6.72 -3.85 9.28
CA GLN A 78 6.70 -3.26 10.61
C GLN A 78 7.75 -2.15 10.70
N GLY A 79 7.44 -1.06 11.41
CA GLY A 79 8.40 -0.02 11.75
C GLY A 79 7.85 1.40 11.63
N ASP A 80 8.75 2.38 11.58
CA ASP A 80 8.39 3.77 11.31
C ASP A 80 8.05 3.94 9.82
N ALA A 81 6.86 4.46 9.52
CA ALA A 81 6.39 4.61 8.14
C ALA A 81 7.35 5.44 7.26
N LYS A 82 7.92 6.53 7.80
CA LYS A 82 8.78 7.43 7.01
C LYS A 82 10.12 6.77 6.68
N GLN A 83 10.65 5.96 7.59
CA GLN A 83 11.87 5.19 7.37
C GLN A 83 11.64 3.97 6.50
N THR A 84 10.52 3.26 6.71
CA THR A 84 10.23 1.99 6.04
C THR A 84 9.94 2.19 4.57
N VAL A 85 9.25 3.26 4.17
CA VAL A 85 8.99 3.59 2.75
C VAL A 85 10.27 3.69 1.92
N LEU A 86 11.39 4.10 2.53
CA LEU A 86 12.68 4.25 1.83
C LEU A 86 13.44 2.94 1.62
N LYS A 87 12.97 1.83 2.22
CA LYS A 87 13.69 0.54 2.27
C LYS A 87 13.03 -0.56 1.43
N VAL A 88 11.98 -0.23 0.67
CA VAL A 88 11.13 -1.19 -0.06
C VAL A 88 11.43 -1.20 -1.54
#